data_AF-A0A674IVU3-F1
#
_entry.id   AF-A0A674IVU3-F1
#
_cell.length_a   1.000
_cell.length_b   1.000
_cell.length_c   1.000
_cell.angle_alpha   90.00
_cell.angle_beta   90.00
_cell.angle_gamma   90.00
#
_symmetry.space_group_name_H-M   'P 1'
#
loop_
_entity.id
_entity.type
_entity.pdbx_description
1 polymer ?
#
loop_
_entity_poly.entity_id
_entity_poly.type
_entity_poly.pdbx_seq_one_letter_code
_entity_poly.pdbx_strand_id
1 'polypeptide(L)'
;MSHGGRFDFDDGGCYVGDWQDGRAHGYGVCTGPGAQGEYSGQWRRGFESLGVYTWPSGNTYQGHWSQGKREGLGVERKSKWCYKGEWSHGFMLP
;
A
#
# COMPACT_ATOMS: atom_id res chain seq x y z
N MET A 1 20.08 -4.56 -11.57
CA MET A 1 19.95 -5.08 -10.20
C MET A 1 19.18 -4.03 -9.42
N SER A 2 18.02 -4.35 -8.84
CA SER A 2 17.38 -3.42 -7.91
C SER A 2 18.25 -3.41 -6.66
N HIS A 3 18.85 -2.25 -6.36
CA HIS A 3 19.53 -2.07 -5.09
C HIS A 3 18.44 -1.65 -4.12
N GLY A 4 18.09 -2.54 -3.19
CA GLY A 4 17.17 -2.21 -2.11
C GLY A 4 17.68 -0.99 -1.33
N GLY A 5 16.77 -0.22 -0.77
CA GLY A 5 17.14 0.99 -0.04
C GLY A 5 16.03 1.47 0.88
N ARG A 6 16.39 2.36 1.79
CA ARG A 6 15.49 3.05 2.71
C ARG A 6 15.43 4.53 2.36
N PHE A 7 14.23 5.09 2.40
CA PHE A 7 13.99 6.53 2.36
C PHE A 7 13.12 6.91 3.55
N ASP A 8 13.58 7.86 4.34
CA ASP A 8 12.84 8.40 5.48
C ASP A 8 12.15 9.70 5.03
N PHE A 9 10.84 9.79 5.26
CA PHE A 9 10.05 10.98 4.94
C PHE A 9 10.14 11.98 6.09
N ASP A 10 10.04 13.28 5.78
CA ASP A 10 10.07 14.35 6.79
C ASP A 10 8.90 14.27 7.78
N ASP A 11 7.82 13.57 7.42
CA ASP A 11 6.65 13.35 8.27
C ASP A 11 6.82 12.18 9.27
N GLY A 12 7.99 11.54 9.28
CA GLY A 12 8.33 10.43 10.17
C GLY A 12 7.89 9.04 9.65
N GLY A 13 7.32 8.94 8.45
CA GLY A 13 7.17 7.68 7.74
C GLY A 13 8.47 7.23 7.06
N CYS A 14 8.47 6.03 6.47
CA CYS A 14 9.56 5.60 5.60
C CYS A 14 9.09 4.66 4.49
N TYR A 15 9.90 4.52 3.45
CA TYR A 15 9.83 3.44 2.48
C TYR A 15 11.09 2.58 2.57
N VAL A 16 10.92 1.26 2.53
CA VAL A 16 12.01 0.28 2.45
C VAL A 16 11.66 -0.72 1.35
N GLY A 17 12.48 -0.79 0.30
CA GLY A 17 12.21 -1.67 -0.82
C GLY A 17 13.11 -1.47 -2.01
N ASP A 18 12.69 -2.03 -3.14
CA ASP A 18 13.39 -1.92 -4.41
C ASP A 18 13.23 -0.53 -5.05
N TRP A 19 14.29 -0.07 -5.70
CA TRP A 19 14.30 1.20 -6.42
C TRP A 19 14.62 0.99 -7.90
N GLN A 20 13.96 1.76 -8.76
CA GLN A 20 14.25 1.87 -10.19
C GLN A 20 14.10 3.33 -10.62
N ASP A 21 15.12 3.90 -11.26
CA ASP A 21 15.13 5.28 -11.76
C ASP A 21 14.74 6.32 -10.70
N GLY A 22 15.24 6.13 -9.48
CA GLY A 22 14.96 7.01 -8.34
C GLY A 22 13.53 6.91 -7.78
N ARG A 23 12.77 5.89 -8.16
CA ARG A 23 11.39 5.67 -7.69
C ARG A 23 11.23 4.30 -7.05
N ALA A 24 10.31 4.21 -6.08
CA ALA A 24 9.87 2.92 -5.56
C ALA A 24 9.39 2.02 -6.70
N HIS A 25 9.90 0.80 -6.72
CA HIS A 25 9.60 -0.23 -7.71
C HIS A 25 9.62 -1.60 -7.03
N GLY A 26 9.25 -2.68 -7.73
CA GLY A 26 9.42 -4.03 -7.22
C GLY A 26 8.61 -4.25 -5.95
N TYR A 27 9.23 -4.84 -4.92
CA TYR A 27 8.57 -5.04 -3.62
C TYR A 27 9.10 -4.05 -2.58
N GLY A 28 8.20 -3.57 -1.73
CA GLY A 28 8.57 -2.67 -0.65
C GLY A 28 7.47 -2.46 0.36
N VAL A 29 7.89 -1.90 1.50
CA VAL A 29 7.05 -1.51 2.63
C VAL A 29 7.11 0.00 2.77
N CYS A 30 5.95 0.65 2.91
CA CYS A 30 5.83 2.08 3.16
C CYS A 30 4.96 2.33 4.38
N THR A 31 5.42 3.14 5.34
CA THR A 31 4.59 3.59 6.46
C THR A 31 4.08 4.99 6.22
N GLY A 32 2.88 5.29 6.72
CA GLY A 32 2.35 6.65 6.71
C GLY A 32 3.07 7.59 7.71
N PRO A 33 2.61 8.87 7.77
CA PRO A 33 3.16 9.87 8.69
C PRO A 33 3.25 9.39 10.13
N GLY A 34 4.37 9.67 10.80
CA GLY A 34 4.63 9.21 12.17
C GLY A 34 4.60 7.70 12.33
N ALA A 35 4.96 6.95 11.28
CA ALA A 35 4.84 5.50 11.18
C ALA A 35 3.41 4.95 11.39
N GLN A 36 2.38 5.75 11.07
CA GLN A 36 0.99 5.33 11.22
C GLN A 36 0.48 4.61 9.98
N GLY A 37 0.18 3.32 10.17
CA GLY A 37 -0.28 2.44 9.11
C GLY A 37 0.87 2.03 8.18
N GLU A 38 0.66 0.93 7.48
CA GLU A 38 1.70 0.29 6.67
C GLU A 38 1.09 -0.27 5.39
N TYR A 39 1.69 0.06 4.25
CA TYR A 39 1.52 -0.67 3.00
C TYR A 39 2.68 -1.66 2.82
N SER A 40 2.37 -2.90 2.47
CA SER A 40 3.35 -3.90 2.04
C SER A 40 2.90 -4.53 0.72
N GLY A 41 3.72 -4.42 -0.32
CA GLY A 41 3.33 -4.94 -1.63
C GLY A 41 4.21 -4.49 -2.79
N GLN A 42 3.61 -4.54 -3.97
CA GLN A 42 4.24 -4.22 -5.24
C GLN A 42 4.12 -2.74 -5.59
N TRP A 43 5.25 -2.18 -6.01
CA TRP A 43 5.40 -0.80 -6.44
C TRP A 43 5.76 -0.73 -7.91
N ARG A 44 5.19 0.24 -8.63
CA ARG A 44 5.51 0.51 -10.02
C ARG A 44 5.59 2.02 -10.27
N ARG A 45 6.78 2.49 -10.63
CA ARG A 45 7.07 3.90 -10.96
C ARG A 45 6.68 4.88 -9.84
N GLY A 46 6.86 4.46 -8.59
CA GLY A 46 6.58 5.26 -7.40
C GLY A 46 5.18 5.07 -6.81
N PHE A 47 4.35 4.20 -7.38
CA PHE A 47 2.98 3.98 -6.91
C PHE A 47 2.76 2.53 -6.47
N GLU A 48 1.92 2.35 -5.47
CA GLU A 48 1.35 1.06 -5.06
C GLU A 48 0.56 0.45 -6.22
N SER A 49 0.63 -0.87 -6.38
CA SER A 49 -0.09 -1.58 -7.45
C SER A 49 -0.87 -2.80 -6.96
N LEU A 50 -0.26 -3.65 -6.12
CA LEU A 50 -0.90 -4.82 -5.52
C LEU A 50 -0.27 -5.10 -4.16
N GLY A 51 -1.06 -5.04 -3.09
CA GLY A 51 -0.51 -5.18 -1.76
C GLY A 51 -1.55 -5.15 -0.66
N VAL A 52 -1.04 -5.15 0.57
CA VAL A 52 -1.83 -5.07 1.80
C VAL A 52 -1.56 -3.72 2.45
N TYR A 53 -2.61 -2.99 2.79
CA TYR A 53 -2.51 -1.88 3.73
C TYR A 53 -3.12 -2.28 5.06
N THR A 54 -2.39 -2.03 6.14
CA THR A 54 -2.82 -2.23 7.52
C THR A 54 -2.97 -0.87 8.17
N TRP A 55 -4.18 -0.54 8.59
CA TRP A 55 -4.45 0.68 9.36
C TRP A 55 -3.97 0.52 10.81
N PRO A 56 -3.70 1.61 11.54
CA PRO A 56 -3.37 1.56 12.97
C PRO A 56 -4.40 0.82 13.84
N SER A 57 -5.66 0.77 13.39
CA SER A 57 -6.74 0.01 14.03
C SER A 57 -6.61 -1.52 13.89
N GLY A 58 -5.67 -2.01 13.07
CA GLY A 58 -5.55 -3.42 12.69
C GLY A 58 -6.49 -3.85 11.56
N ASN A 59 -7.33 -2.95 11.05
CA ASN A 59 -8.09 -3.20 9.83
C ASN A 59 -7.11 -3.40 8.66
N THR A 60 -7.51 -4.17 7.65
CA THR A 60 -6.67 -4.43 6.48
C THR A 60 -7.44 -4.33 5.17
N TYR A 61 -6.73 -3.96 4.11
CA TYR A 61 -7.18 -4.11 2.74
C TYR A 61 -6.09 -4.80 1.94
N GLN A 62 -6.44 -5.89 1.28
CA GLN A 62 -5.57 -6.63 0.38
C GLN A 62 -6.16 -6.56 -1.02
N GLY A 63 -5.46 -5.97 -1.98
CA GLY A 63 -5.99 -5.83 -3.33
C GLY A 63 -5.18 -4.90 -4.21
N HIS A 64 -5.78 -4.50 -5.32
CA HIS A 64 -5.16 -3.57 -6.25
C HIS A 64 -5.21 -2.14 -5.75
N TRP A 65 -4.21 -1.36 -6.16
CA TRP A 65 -4.07 0.04 -5.82
C TRP A 65 -3.81 0.86 -7.07
N SER A 66 -4.33 2.07 -7.07
CA SER A 66 -4.09 3.07 -8.12
C SER A 66 -4.09 4.45 -7.50
N GLN A 67 -2.99 5.19 -7.65
CA GLN A 67 -2.83 6.55 -7.13
C GLN A 67 -3.20 6.67 -5.63
N GLY A 68 -2.69 5.77 -4.80
CA GLY A 68 -2.96 5.75 -3.36
C GLY A 68 -4.39 5.34 -2.95
N LYS A 69 -5.21 4.87 -3.90
CA LYS A 69 -6.59 4.42 -3.65
C LYS A 69 -6.75 2.93 -3.96
N ARG A 70 -7.65 2.29 -3.22
CA ARG A 70 -8.11 0.92 -3.48
C ARG A 70 -8.83 0.87 -4.83
N GLU A 71 -8.49 -0.10 -5.65
CA GLU A 71 -9.00 -0.26 -7.01
C GLU A 71 -9.15 -1.76 -7.31
N GLY A 72 -9.93 -2.12 -8.33
CA GLY A 72 -10.09 -3.50 -8.80
C GLY A 72 -10.51 -4.49 -7.70
N LEU A 73 -10.11 -5.75 -7.85
CA LEU A 73 -10.45 -6.78 -6.87
C LEU A 73 -9.68 -6.59 -5.55
N GLY A 74 -10.40 -6.72 -4.44
CA GLY A 74 -9.78 -6.65 -3.12
C GLY A 74 -10.63 -7.23 -2.00
N VAL A 75 -9.98 -7.41 -0.86
CA VAL A 75 -10.56 -7.90 0.38
C VAL A 75 -10.30 -6.88 1.48
N GLU A 76 -11.36 -6.26 2.01
CA GLU A 76 -11.26 -5.42 3.21
C GLU A 76 -11.70 -6.24 4.43
N ARG A 77 -10.85 -6.26 5.46
CA ARG A 77 -11.16 -6.86 6.76
C ARG A 77 -11.22 -5.77 7.80
N LYS A 78 -12.36 -5.68 8.47
CA LYS A 78 -12.53 -4.92 9.72
C LYS A 78 -12.96 -5.88 10.81
N SER A 79 -12.83 -5.49 12.07
CA SER A 79 -13.07 -6.38 13.21
C SER A 79 -14.40 -7.15 13.15
N LYS A 80 -15.45 -6.57 12.55
CA LYS A 80 -16.80 -7.15 12.48
C LYS A 80 -17.21 -7.66 11.11
N TRP A 81 -16.47 -7.36 10.04
CA TRP A 81 -16.92 -7.67 8.69
C TRP A 81 -15.78 -7.85 7.69
N CYS A 82 -16.06 -8.62 6.66
CA CYS A 82 -15.17 -8.89 5.53
C CYS A 82 -15.92 -8.59 4.24
N TYR A 83 -15.41 -7.66 3.44
CA TYR A 83 -15.89 -7.45 2.07
C TYR A 83 -14.89 -8.09 1.10
N LYS A 84 -15.41 -8.80 0.10
CA LYS A 84 -14.64 -9.36 -1.01
C LYS A 84 -15.35 -8.96 -2.29
N GLY A 85 -14.71 -8.15 -3.11
CA GLY A 85 -15.33 -7.65 -4.32
C GLY A 85 -14.50 -6.58 -4.99
N GLU A 86 -15.14 -5.83 -5.87
CA GLU A 86 -14.49 -4.78 -6.65
C GLU A 86 -14.48 -3.45 -5.92
N TRP A 87 -13.42 -2.68 -6.15
CA TRP A 87 -13.19 -1.35 -5.63
C TRP A 87 -12.96 -0.41 -6.80
N SER A 88 -13.49 0.80 -6.72
CA SER A 88 -13.11 1.87 -7.65
C SER A 88 -12.98 3.19 -6.93
N HIS A 89 -11.88 3.90 -7.19
CA HIS A 89 -11.57 5.20 -6.58
C HIS A 89 -11.65 5.20 -5.05
N GLY A 90 -11.34 4.05 -4.42
CA GLY A 90 -11.36 3.89 -2.96
C GLY A 90 -12.70 3.44 -2.37
N PHE A 91 -13.74 3.22 -3.18
CA PHE A 91 -15.07 2.79 -2.75
C PHE A 91 -15.36 1.35 -3.16
N MET A 92 -15.98 0.58 -2.27
CA MET A 92 -16.46 -0.76 -2.59
C MET A 92 -17.66 -0.68 -3.54
N LEU A 93 -17.72 -1.59 -4.50
CA LEU A 93 -18.85 -1.72 -5.43
C LEU A 93 -19.87 -2.75 -4.91
N PRO A 94 -21.15 -2.65 -5.31
CA PRO A 94 -22.18 -3.62 -4.94
C PRO A 94 -21.88 -5.05 -5.41
#